data_AF-A0A932TL29-F1
#
_entry.id   AF-A0A932TL29-F1
#
_cell.length_a   1.000
_cell.length_b   1.000
_cell.length_c   1.000
_cell.angle_alpha   90.00
_cell.angle_beta   90.00
_cell.angle_gamma   90.00
#
_symmetry.space_group_name_H-M   'P 1'
#
loop_
_entity.id
_entity.type
_entity.pdbx_description
1 polymer ?
#
loop_
_entity_poly.entity_id
_entity_poly.type
_entity_poly.pdbx_seq_one_letter_code
_entity_poly.pdbx_strand_id
1 'polypeptide(L)'
;MPQAKKIAAAASEVVLDLRRGGTCAVYIVEARNRQEVRELKEMFGGLRQELEVRQLAEGTITAYAVRVPGRDIRVFDEIETTLKENYRFSISERAFQRTIYTVVRDLCRASDSVLRAVPACGICQSPDPFPTTVDFMDASGQRLAGGVYCARCVGEADAKDDRELIGRLLAADGSGLAPLGRLRLAQEPRSERPGAGYRVDEEEPRRAAAG
;
A
#
# COMPACT_ATOMS: atom_id res chain seq x y z
N MET A 1 -23.16 9.44 10.31
CA MET A 1 -22.49 8.79 9.16
C MET A 1 -23.15 9.15 7.82
N PRO A 2 -23.17 10.42 7.42
CA PRO A 2 -23.70 10.83 6.12
C PRO A 2 -22.77 10.50 4.94
N GLN A 3 -21.45 10.44 5.16
CA GLN A 3 -20.46 10.28 4.09
C GLN A 3 -20.46 8.88 3.47
N ALA A 4 -20.46 7.81 4.28
CA ALA A 4 -20.51 6.44 3.76
C ALA A 4 -21.78 6.18 2.93
N LYS A 5 -22.93 6.72 3.35
CA LYS A 5 -24.17 6.62 2.56
C LYS A 5 -24.06 7.32 1.20
N LYS A 6 -23.43 8.49 1.15
CA LYS A 6 -23.18 9.21 -0.11
C LYS A 6 -22.24 8.43 -1.03
N ILE A 7 -21.18 7.83 -0.48
CA ILE A 7 -20.26 6.99 -1.25
C ILE A 7 -20.99 5.77 -1.80
N ALA A 8 -21.73 5.04 -0.97
CA ALA A 8 -22.50 3.87 -1.39
C ALA A 8 -23.49 4.17 -2.51
N ALA A 9 -24.17 5.32 -2.45
CA ALA A 9 -25.14 5.73 -3.46
C ALA A 9 -24.51 6.23 -4.78
N ALA A 10 -23.25 6.69 -4.75
CA ALA A 10 -22.57 7.26 -5.90
C ALA A 10 -21.55 6.30 -6.55
N ALA A 11 -21.08 5.30 -5.81
CA ALA A 11 -20.10 4.34 -6.28
C ALA A 11 -20.77 3.37 -7.27
N SER A 12 -20.26 3.34 -8.51
CA SER A 12 -20.62 2.32 -9.49
C SER A 12 -19.70 1.10 -9.38
N GLU A 13 -18.48 1.29 -8.86
CA GLU A 13 -17.44 0.27 -8.87
C GLU A 13 -16.58 0.32 -7.61
N VAL A 14 -16.12 -0.86 -7.17
CA VAL A 14 -15.08 -1.05 -6.16
C VAL A 14 -13.90 -1.76 -6.79
N VAL A 15 -12.71 -1.17 -6.67
CA VAL A 15 -11.46 -1.68 -7.22
C VAL A 15 -10.56 -2.13 -6.08
N LEU A 16 -10.14 -3.39 -6.12
CA LEU A 16 -9.14 -3.95 -5.23
C LEU A 16 -7.80 -4.04 -5.95
N ASP A 17 -6.84 -3.23 -5.53
CA ASP A 17 -5.42 -3.42 -5.88
C ASP A 17 -4.77 -4.25 -4.77
N LEU A 18 -4.78 -5.57 -5.01
CA LEU A 18 -4.37 -6.55 -4.05
C LEU A 18 -2.86 -6.78 -4.11
N ARG A 19 -2.17 -6.39 -3.05
CA ARG A 19 -0.73 -6.59 -2.92
C ARG A 19 -0.45 -7.81 -2.04
N ARG A 20 -0.55 -9.01 -2.64
CA ARG A 20 -0.31 -10.28 -1.95
C ARG A 20 1.18 -10.55 -1.75
N GLY A 21 1.58 -10.64 -0.50
CA GLY A 21 2.87 -11.22 -0.10
C GLY A 21 4.08 -10.46 -0.66
N GLY A 22 5.14 -11.23 -0.93
CA GLY A 22 6.46 -10.69 -1.27
C GLY A 22 7.30 -10.44 -0.02
N THR A 23 8.62 -10.44 -0.21
CA THR A 23 9.55 -10.06 0.85
C THR A 23 9.84 -8.58 0.71
N CYS A 24 9.88 -7.86 1.83
CA CYS A 24 10.20 -6.43 1.85
C CYS A 24 11.52 -6.23 2.59
N ALA A 25 12.37 -5.35 2.05
CA ALA A 25 13.55 -4.86 2.73
C ALA A 25 13.51 -3.33 2.82
N VAL A 26 14.17 -2.78 3.84
CA VAL A 26 14.41 -1.35 4.00
C VAL A 26 15.91 -1.10 3.96
N TYR A 27 16.32 -0.16 3.12
CA TYR A 27 17.69 0.30 3.00
C TYR A 27 17.76 1.74 3.49
N ILE A 28 18.69 2.02 4.39
CA ILE A 28 18.98 3.36 4.90
C ILE A 28 20.43 3.65 4.60
N VAL A 29 20.70 4.76 3.93
CA VAL A 29 22.04 5.13 3.46
C VAL A 29 22.31 6.56 3.85
N GLU A 30 23.52 6.82 4.37
CA GLU A 30 24.02 8.17 4.57
C GLU A 30 24.78 8.61 3.31
N ALA A 31 24.23 9.61 2.62
CA ALA A 31 24.87 10.25 1.48
C ALA A 31 25.66 11.48 1.94
N ARG A 32 26.92 11.56 1.52
CA ARG A 32 27.86 12.64 1.89
C ARG A 32 27.64 13.92 1.11
N ASN A 33 26.99 13.82 -0.05
CA ASN A 33 26.78 14.94 -0.95
C ASN A 33 25.60 14.68 -1.89
N ARG A 34 25.23 15.71 -2.67
CA ARG A 34 24.12 15.64 -3.63
C ARG A 34 24.35 14.65 -4.78
N GLN A 35 25.60 14.34 -5.10
CA GLN A 35 25.93 13.41 -6.17
C GLN A 35 25.57 11.98 -5.74
N GLU A 36 25.94 11.58 -4.53
CA GLU A 36 25.56 10.29 -3.93
C GLU A 36 24.03 10.13 -3.81
N VAL A 37 23.30 11.21 -3.45
CA VAL A 37 21.83 11.18 -3.43
C VAL A 37 21.25 10.89 -4.82
N ARG A 38 21.85 11.45 -5.89
CA ARG A 38 21.43 11.19 -7.28
C ARG A 38 21.72 9.76 -7.68
N GLU A 39 22.91 9.26 -7.38
CA GLU A 39 23.33 7.88 -7.68
C GLU A 39 22.39 6.86 -7.01
N LEU A 40 22.05 7.07 -5.73
CA LEU A 40 21.05 6.25 -5.03
C LEU A 40 19.69 6.30 -5.74
N LYS A 41 19.24 7.49 -6.13
CA LYS A 41 17.96 7.67 -6.81
C LYS A 41 17.93 6.98 -8.18
N GLU A 42 19.03 7.03 -8.93
CA GLU A 42 19.18 6.37 -10.21
C GLU A 42 19.20 4.85 -10.04
N MET A 43 20.01 4.34 -9.10
CA MET A 43 20.09 2.92 -8.77
C MET A 43 18.71 2.33 -8.41
N PHE A 44 18.03 2.92 -7.41
CA PHE A 44 16.69 2.47 -7.01
C PHE A 44 15.61 2.77 -8.04
N GLY A 45 15.82 3.76 -8.91
CA GLY A 45 14.95 4.05 -10.05
C GLY A 45 15.00 2.96 -11.11
N GLY A 46 16.19 2.43 -11.41
CA GLY A 46 16.39 1.32 -12.34
C GLY A 46 15.68 0.04 -11.90
N LEU A 47 15.65 -0.24 -10.60
CA LEU A 47 15.01 -1.43 -10.03
C LEU A 47 13.47 -1.43 -10.15
N ARG A 48 12.83 -0.29 -10.41
CA ARG A 48 11.36 -0.17 -10.45
C ARG A 48 10.69 -0.96 -11.57
N GLN A 49 11.44 -1.41 -12.57
CA GLN A 49 10.92 -2.22 -13.66
C GLN A 49 10.59 -3.65 -13.21
N GLU A 50 11.32 -4.15 -12.21
CA GLU A 50 11.23 -5.53 -11.73
C GLU A 50 10.69 -5.61 -10.30
N LEU A 51 10.93 -4.56 -9.51
CA LEU A 51 10.61 -4.50 -8.10
C LEU A 51 9.70 -3.33 -7.78
N GLU A 52 9.00 -3.45 -6.66
CA GLU A 52 8.28 -2.32 -6.10
C GLU A 52 9.22 -1.54 -5.19
N VAL A 53 9.48 -0.28 -5.53
CA VAL A 53 10.42 0.57 -4.78
C VAL A 53 9.74 1.84 -4.33
N ARG A 54 9.80 2.13 -3.02
CA ARG A 54 9.26 3.35 -2.42
C ARG A 54 10.33 4.08 -1.63
N GLN A 55 10.55 5.34 -1.98
CA GLN A 55 11.40 6.21 -1.19
C GLN A 55 10.71 6.60 0.11
N LEU A 56 11.39 6.38 1.23
CA LEU A 56 10.94 6.71 2.58
C LEU A 56 11.56 8.01 3.07
N ALA A 57 12.78 8.34 2.65
CA ALA A 57 13.50 9.55 3.06
C ALA A 57 14.39 10.10 1.94
N GLU A 58 14.64 11.40 1.98
CA GLU A 58 15.51 12.12 1.06
C GLU A 58 16.35 13.16 1.79
N GLY A 59 17.64 13.25 1.47
CA GLY A 59 18.59 14.18 2.08
C GLY A 59 19.91 13.48 2.37
N THR A 60 20.59 13.91 3.42
CA THR A 60 21.79 13.25 3.95
C THR A 60 21.47 11.81 4.34
N ILE A 61 20.31 11.57 4.95
CA ILE A 61 19.75 10.24 5.14
C ILE A 61 18.75 9.98 4.02
N THR A 62 19.09 9.00 3.17
CA THR A 62 18.22 8.52 2.12
C THR A 62 17.77 7.11 2.46
N ALA A 63 16.47 6.83 2.36
CA ALA A 63 15.93 5.52 2.68
C ALA A 63 14.93 5.03 1.66
N TYR A 64 14.94 3.73 1.36
CA TYR A 64 14.06 3.07 0.41
C TYR A 64 13.49 1.79 1.02
N ALA A 65 12.19 1.58 0.86
CA ALA A 65 11.58 0.27 0.95
C ALA A 65 11.59 -0.38 -0.42
N VAL A 66 11.92 -1.66 -0.48
CA VAL A 66 11.90 -2.47 -1.69
C VAL A 66 11.10 -3.73 -1.40
N ARG A 67 10.12 -4.04 -2.25
CA ARG A 67 9.38 -5.31 -2.22
C ARG A 67 9.64 -6.09 -3.49
N VAL A 68 9.96 -7.38 -3.31
CA VAL A 68 10.11 -8.35 -4.39
C VAL A 68 8.86 -9.22 -4.43
N PRO A 69 8.10 -9.23 -5.54
CA PRO A 69 6.98 -10.13 -5.72
C PRO A 69 7.52 -11.56 -5.96
N GLY A 70 7.55 -12.38 -4.91
CA GLY A 70 7.98 -13.78 -5.01
C GLY A 70 9.04 -14.18 -3.97
N ARG A 71 9.83 -15.21 -4.33
CA ARG A 71 10.81 -15.85 -3.43
C ARG A 71 12.27 -15.54 -3.79
N ASP A 72 12.54 -14.81 -4.86
CA ASP A 72 13.93 -14.48 -5.21
C ASP A 72 14.45 -13.36 -4.32
N ILE A 73 15.11 -13.75 -3.23
CA ILE A 73 15.69 -12.83 -2.26
C ILE A 73 17.12 -12.40 -2.60
N ARG A 74 17.72 -12.93 -3.69
CA ARG A 74 19.12 -12.65 -4.06
C ARG A 74 19.34 -11.19 -4.39
N VAL A 75 18.33 -10.54 -4.98
CA VAL A 75 18.36 -9.12 -5.28
C VAL A 75 18.58 -8.26 -4.03
N PHE A 76 18.15 -8.72 -2.84
CA PHE A 76 18.45 -7.98 -1.62
C PHE A 76 19.92 -8.03 -1.24
N ASP A 77 20.57 -9.18 -1.46
CA ASP A 77 22.01 -9.37 -1.21
C ASP A 77 22.84 -8.51 -2.16
N GLU A 78 22.42 -8.38 -3.41
CA GLU A 78 23.07 -7.55 -4.43
C GLU A 78 22.97 -6.06 -4.10
N ILE A 79 21.77 -5.58 -3.73
CA ILE A 79 21.56 -4.20 -3.27
C ILE A 79 22.39 -3.92 -2.02
N GLU A 80 22.35 -4.83 -1.04
CA GLU A 80 23.10 -4.69 0.21
C GLU A 80 24.61 -4.62 -0.02
N THR A 81 25.15 -5.52 -0.85
CA THR A 81 26.57 -5.53 -1.24
C THR A 81 26.96 -4.23 -1.92
N THR A 82 26.20 -3.81 -2.94
CA THR A 82 26.44 -2.57 -3.67
C THR A 82 26.45 -1.36 -2.73
N LEU A 83 25.49 -1.29 -1.80
CA LEU A 83 25.43 -0.17 -0.84
C LEU A 83 26.61 -0.18 0.14
N LYS A 84 27.06 -1.35 0.60
CA LYS A 84 28.20 -1.46 1.52
C LYS A 84 29.54 -1.14 0.85
N GLU A 85 29.68 -1.43 -0.44
CA GLU A 85 30.88 -1.14 -1.21
C GLU A 85 31.02 0.35 -1.53
N ASN A 86 29.91 1.05 -1.77
CA ASN A 86 29.92 2.42 -2.27
C ASN A 86 29.68 3.48 -1.17
N TYR A 87 29.09 3.12 -0.04
CA TYR A 87 28.70 4.07 1.00
C TYR A 87 29.24 3.66 2.37
N ARG A 88 29.80 4.63 3.11
CA ARG A 88 30.42 4.41 4.42
C ARG A 88 29.41 3.92 5.46
N PHE A 89 28.16 4.35 5.35
CA PHE A 89 27.09 3.97 6.25
C PHE A 89 25.88 3.50 5.45
N SER A 90 25.57 2.22 5.59
CA SER A 90 24.38 1.59 5.03
C SER A 90 23.82 0.58 6.04
N ILE A 91 22.50 0.62 6.22
CA ILE A 91 21.73 -0.33 7.03
C ILE A 91 20.73 -1.01 6.09
N SER A 92 20.67 -2.34 6.16
CA SER A 92 19.64 -3.15 5.52
C SER A 92 18.82 -3.87 6.60
N GLU A 93 17.50 -3.85 6.46
CA GLU A 93 16.56 -4.57 7.32
C GLU A 93 15.62 -5.39 6.44
N ARG A 94 15.57 -6.73 6.61
CA ARG A 94 14.80 -7.65 5.75
C ARG A 94 13.31 -7.77 6.13
N ALA A 95 12.75 -6.68 6.63
CA ALA A 95 11.32 -6.54 6.86
C ALA A 95 10.97 -5.05 6.97
N PHE A 96 9.75 -4.69 6.55
CA PHE A 96 9.19 -3.39 6.93
C PHE A 96 8.37 -3.56 8.22
N GLN A 97 8.91 -3.01 9.31
CA GLN A 97 8.25 -2.98 10.62
C GLN A 97 8.12 -1.53 11.12
N ARG A 98 7.19 -1.31 12.05
CA ARG A 98 7.02 0.01 12.68
C ARG A 98 8.31 0.53 13.34
N THR A 99 9.11 -0.38 13.90
CA THR A 99 10.40 -0.06 14.54
C THR A 99 11.39 0.52 13.52
N ILE A 100 11.61 -0.14 12.38
CA ILE A 100 12.53 0.38 11.37
C ILE A 100 12.03 1.70 10.78
N TYR A 101 10.73 1.88 10.59
CA TYR A 101 10.18 3.18 10.16
C TYR A 101 10.41 4.29 11.20
N THR A 102 10.37 3.96 12.49
CA THR A 102 10.69 4.89 13.58
C THR A 102 12.16 5.28 13.53
N VAL A 103 13.07 4.32 13.28
CA VAL A 103 14.50 4.59 13.07
C VAL A 103 14.71 5.55 11.90
N VAL A 104 14.08 5.30 10.75
CA VAL A 104 14.18 6.21 9.58
C VAL A 104 13.74 7.63 9.94
N ARG A 105 12.59 7.77 10.61
CA ARG A 105 12.08 9.09 11.05
C ARG A 105 13.05 9.80 11.98
N ASP A 106 13.60 9.10 12.96
CA ASP A 106 14.46 9.70 13.97
C ASP A 106 15.82 10.09 13.37
N LEU A 107 16.36 9.28 12.44
CA LEU A 107 17.53 9.64 11.63
C LEU A 107 17.27 10.85 10.73
N CYS A 108 16.09 10.96 10.11
CA CYS A 108 15.72 12.13 9.31
C CYS A 108 15.72 13.42 10.16
N ARG A 109 15.16 13.35 11.37
CA ARG A 109 15.14 14.49 12.31
C ARG A 109 16.53 14.92 12.75
N ALA A 110 17.44 13.96 12.95
CA ALA A 110 18.81 14.25 13.39
C ALA A 110 19.71 14.83 12.29
N SER A 111 19.32 14.68 11.01
CA SER A 111 20.15 15.00 9.85
C SER A 111 19.55 16.06 8.93
N ASP A 112 18.47 16.72 9.35
CA ASP A 112 17.65 17.62 8.53
C ASP A 112 17.19 17.01 7.19
N SER A 113 17.04 15.69 7.15
CA SER A 113 16.52 14.98 5.98
C SER A 113 14.98 14.96 5.99
N VAL A 114 14.38 14.83 4.81
CA VAL A 114 12.92 14.88 4.64
C VAL A 114 12.34 13.46 4.64
N LEU A 115 11.51 13.16 5.65
CA LEU A 115 10.73 11.94 5.67
C LEU A 115 9.54 12.04 4.69
N ARG A 116 9.39 11.05 3.81
CA ARG A 116 8.25 10.91 2.91
C ARG A 116 7.09 10.20 3.62
N ALA A 117 5.87 10.64 3.32
CA ALA A 117 4.68 10.05 3.90
C ALA A 117 4.49 8.58 3.47
N VAL A 118 4.23 7.72 4.46
CA VAL A 118 3.90 6.31 4.28
C VAL A 118 2.45 6.11 4.73
N PRO A 119 1.58 5.47 3.93
CA PRO A 119 0.19 5.27 4.31
C PRO A 119 0.12 4.36 5.53
N ALA A 120 -0.87 4.62 6.39
CA ALA A 120 -1.15 3.83 7.57
C ALA A 120 -2.39 2.97 7.33
N CYS A 121 -2.32 1.70 7.74
CA CYS A 121 -3.42 0.75 7.61
C CYS A 121 -4.70 1.26 8.30
N GLY A 122 -5.84 1.25 7.58
CA GLY A 122 -7.14 1.68 8.11
C GLY A 122 -7.63 0.85 9.31
N ILE A 123 -7.10 -0.37 9.48
CA ILE A 123 -7.46 -1.28 10.58
C ILE A 123 -6.53 -1.07 11.79
N CYS A 124 -5.22 -1.31 11.63
CA CYS A 124 -4.27 -1.34 12.75
C CYS A 124 -3.37 -0.10 12.85
N GLN A 125 -3.51 0.86 11.94
CA GLN A 125 -2.69 2.09 11.86
C GLN A 125 -1.18 1.87 11.70
N SER A 126 -0.75 0.63 11.43
CA SER A 126 0.66 0.35 11.10
C SER A 126 1.01 0.98 9.75
N PRO A 127 2.15 1.67 9.64
CA PRO A 127 2.64 2.12 8.34
C PRO A 127 2.92 0.91 7.44
N ASP A 128 2.65 1.06 6.15
CA ASP A 128 3.01 0.08 5.13
C ASP A 128 3.42 0.82 3.84
N PRO A 129 4.65 0.65 3.34
CA PRO A 129 5.08 1.29 2.10
C PRO A 129 4.29 0.80 0.88
N PHE A 130 3.74 -0.40 0.94
CA PHE A 130 3.13 -1.08 -0.19
C PHE A 130 1.77 -1.71 0.16
N PRO A 131 0.79 -0.90 0.63
CA PRO A 131 -0.47 -1.43 1.13
C PRO A 131 -1.32 -2.01 0.01
N THR A 132 -2.20 -2.94 0.37
CA THR A 132 -3.38 -3.27 -0.44
C THR A 132 -4.37 -2.11 -0.37
N THR A 133 -5.03 -1.78 -1.49
CA THR A 133 -5.98 -0.68 -1.53
C THR A 133 -7.36 -1.13 -2.03
N VAL A 134 -8.40 -0.53 -1.47
CA VAL A 134 -9.79 -0.68 -1.92
C VAL A 134 -10.32 0.69 -2.27
N ASP A 135 -10.56 0.95 -3.55
CA ASP A 135 -11.00 2.24 -4.06
C ASP A 135 -12.45 2.17 -4.56
N PHE A 136 -13.25 3.16 -4.16
CA PHE A 136 -14.61 3.35 -4.63
C PHE A 136 -14.61 4.37 -5.76
N MET A 137 -15.16 3.97 -6.91
CA MET A 137 -15.18 4.77 -8.13
C MET A 137 -16.63 5.06 -8.53
N ASP A 138 -16.88 6.26 -9.04
CA ASP A 138 -18.15 6.58 -9.68
C ASP A 138 -18.18 6.14 -11.16
N ALA A 139 -19.31 6.37 -11.83
CA ALA A 139 -19.53 5.98 -13.21
C ALA A 139 -18.60 6.67 -14.22
N SER A 140 -17.99 7.80 -13.83
CA SER A 140 -16.98 8.51 -14.65
C SER A 140 -15.56 7.98 -14.44
N GLY A 141 -15.39 7.04 -13.50
CA GLY A 141 -14.08 6.53 -13.09
C GLY A 141 -13.33 7.49 -12.17
N GLN A 142 -14.00 8.44 -11.52
CA GLN A 142 -13.42 9.28 -10.49
C GLN A 142 -13.46 8.57 -9.13
N ARG A 143 -12.36 8.67 -8.38
CA ARG A 143 -12.25 8.10 -7.03
C ARG A 143 -13.07 8.92 -6.03
N LEU A 144 -14.04 8.26 -5.39
CA LEU A 144 -14.90 8.82 -4.33
C LEU A 144 -14.28 8.68 -2.94
N ALA A 145 -13.68 7.51 -2.67
CA ALA A 145 -13.05 7.17 -1.40
C ALA A 145 -12.09 5.99 -1.60
N GLY A 146 -11.29 5.68 -0.59
CA GLY A 146 -10.58 4.42 -0.56
C GLY A 146 -9.95 4.09 0.78
N GLY A 147 -9.81 2.80 1.04
CA GLY A 147 -9.13 2.24 2.20
C GLY A 147 -7.75 1.72 1.82
N VAL A 148 -6.84 1.74 2.78
CA VAL A 148 -5.48 1.19 2.64
C VAL A 148 -5.23 0.19 3.76
N TYR A 149 -4.69 -0.98 3.45
CA TYR A 149 -4.58 -2.10 4.38
C TYR A 149 -3.20 -2.74 4.29
N CYS A 150 -2.57 -2.97 5.45
CA CYS A 150 -1.25 -3.59 5.47
C CYS A 150 -1.31 -5.09 5.20
N ALA A 151 -0.20 -5.66 4.74
CA ALA A 151 -0.10 -7.08 4.40
C ALA A 151 -0.54 -8.02 5.56
N ARG A 152 -0.27 -7.65 6.81
CA ARG A 152 -0.70 -8.43 7.99
C ARG A 152 -2.22 -8.52 8.10
N CYS A 153 -2.91 -7.38 8.08
CA CYS A 153 -4.38 -7.37 8.23
C CYS A 153 -5.07 -8.01 7.02
N VAL A 154 -4.47 -7.91 5.82
CA VAL A 154 -4.94 -8.62 4.62
C VAL A 154 -4.80 -10.13 4.79
N GLY A 155 -3.69 -10.61 5.35
CA GLY A 155 -3.48 -12.03 5.65
C GLY A 155 -4.40 -12.58 6.74
N GLU A 156 -4.67 -11.78 7.79
CA GLU A 156 -5.57 -12.14 8.89
C GLU A 156 -7.05 -12.16 8.48
N ALA A 157 -7.41 -11.47 7.39
CA ALA A 157 -8.79 -11.42 6.92
C ALA A 157 -9.31 -12.79 6.43
N ASP A 158 -8.47 -13.79 6.15
CA ASP A 158 -8.81 -15.19 5.83
C ASP A 158 -10.06 -15.35 4.93
N ALA A 159 -10.07 -14.63 3.82
CA ALA A 159 -11.18 -14.60 2.87
C ALA A 159 -11.03 -15.68 1.78
N LYS A 160 -12.15 -16.26 1.35
CA LYS A 160 -12.17 -17.29 0.30
C LYS A 160 -11.99 -16.71 -1.09
N ASP A 161 -12.49 -15.48 -1.29
CA ASP A 161 -12.39 -14.74 -2.53
C ASP A 161 -12.15 -13.24 -2.27
N ASP A 162 -11.80 -12.51 -3.32
CA ASP A 162 -11.48 -11.08 -3.25
C ASP A 162 -12.70 -10.21 -2.84
N ARG A 163 -13.93 -10.66 -3.12
CA ARG A 163 -15.14 -9.95 -2.68
C ARG A 163 -15.33 -10.06 -1.18
N GLU A 164 -15.20 -11.27 -0.65
CA GLU A 164 -15.22 -11.51 0.80
C GLU A 164 -14.08 -10.75 1.48
N LEU A 165 -12.90 -10.69 0.86
CA LEU A 165 -11.77 -9.92 1.35
C LEU A 165 -12.10 -8.43 1.48
N ILE A 166 -12.65 -7.82 0.42
CA ILE A 166 -13.09 -6.41 0.45
C ILE A 166 -14.08 -6.18 1.60
N GLY A 167 -15.11 -7.02 1.71
CA GLY A 167 -16.12 -6.92 2.76
C GLY A 167 -15.52 -6.97 4.17
N ARG A 168 -14.61 -7.93 4.42
CA ARG A 168 -13.94 -8.09 5.72
C ARG A 168 -13.00 -6.92 6.04
N LEU A 169 -12.20 -6.47 5.06
CA LEU A 169 -11.29 -5.34 5.23
C LEU A 169 -12.05 -4.05 5.56
N LEU A 170 -13.11 -3.76 4.81
CA LEU A 170 -13.95 -2.60 5.06
C LEU A 170 -14.63 -2.72 6.42
N ALA A 171 -15.24 -3.86 6.76
CA ALA A 171 -15.93 -4.03 8.04
C ALA A 171 -15.02 -3.81 9.27
N ALA A 172 -13.73 -4.12 9.15
CA ALA A 172 -12.73 -3.90 10.19
C ALA A 172 -12.10 -2.48 10.16
N ASP A 173 -12.42 -1.67 9.15
CA ASP A 173 -11.81 -0.36 8.94
C ASP A 173 -12.23 0.66 10.02
N GLY A 174 -11.24 1.23 10.71
CA GLY A 174 -11.42 2.26 11.73
C GLY A 174 -11.41 3.70 11.19
N SER A 175 -11.19 3.90 9.89
CA SER A 175 -11.14 5.22 9.25
C SER A 175 -12.51 5.76 8.83
N GLY A 176 -13.58 4.96 9.01
CA GLY A 176 -14.96 5.33 8.73
C GLY A 176 -15.58 4.63 7.52
N LEU A 177 -14.85 3.69 6.90
CA LEU A 177 -15.35 2.91 5.77
C LEU A 177 -16.13 1.65 6.19
N ALA A 178 -16.14 1.29 7.48
CA ALA A 178 -16.89 0.15 8.03
C ALA A 178 -18.32 -0.04 7.51
N PRO A 179 -19.17 1.00 7.36
CA PRO A 179 -20.51 0.81 6.83
C PRO A 179 -20.56 0.27 5.39
N LEU A 180 -19.51 0.50 4.59
CA LEU A 180 -19.41 0.05 3.20
C LEU A 180 -19.09 -1.44 3.09
N GLY A 181 -18.65 -2.10 4.17
CA GLY A 181 -18.39 -3.54 4.18
C GLY A 181 -19.63 -4.43 3.98
N ARG A 182 -20.82 -3.82 3.97
CA ARG A 182 -22.10 -4.50 3.70
C ARG A 182 -22.60 -4.34 2.26
N LEU A 183 -21.86 -3.60 1.42
CA LEU A 183 -22.23 -3.44 0.02
C LEU A 183 -22.22 -4.80 -0.68
N ARG A 184 -23.24 -5.02 -1.50
CA ARG A 184 -23.28 -6.18 -2.38
C ARG A 184 -22.46 -5.87 -3.61
N LEU A 185 -21.55 -6.79 -3.91
CA LEU A 185 -20.61 -6.66 -4.99
C LEU A 185 -20.88 -7.77 -6.01
N ALA A 186 -21.21 -7.37 -7.24
CA ALA A 186 -21.28 -8.25 -8.39
C ALA A 186 -19.93 -8.28 -9.10
N GLN A 187 -19.46 -9.47 -9.43
CA GLN A 187 -18.20 -9.64 -10.14
C GLN A 187 -18.41 -9.34 -11.62
N GLU A 188 -17.59 -8.46 -12.19
CA GLU A 188 -17.51 -8.28 -13.64
C GLU A 188 -16.07 -8.44 -14.13
N PRO A 189 -15.85 -9.10 -15.27
CA PRO A 189 -14.55 -9.10 -15.91
C PRO A 189 -14.21 -7.69 -16.40
N ARG A 190 -13.15 -7.10 -15.83
CA ARG A 190 -12.54 -5.87 -16.36
C ARG A 190 -11.65 -6.19 -17.55
N SER A 191 -11.68 -5.35 -18.57
CA SER A 191 -10.83 -5.50 -19.77
C SER A 191 -9.48 -4.78 -19.71
N GLU A 192 -9.29 -3.75 -18.85
CA GLU A 192 -8.18 -2.79 -19.08
C GLU A 192 -7.38 -2.27 -17.87
N ARG A 193 -7.72 -2.57 -16.60
CA ARG A 193 -6.97 -2.06 -15.44
C ARG A 193 -6.36 -3.18 -14.58
N PRO A 194 -5.17 -2.96 -13.99
CA PRO A 194 -4.62 -3.88 -12.99
C PRO A 194 -5.51 -3.87 -11.73
N GLY A 195 -5.84 -5.06 -11.22
CA GLY A 195 -6.67 -5.28 -10.03
C GLY A 195 -8.03 -5.92 -10.31
N ALA A 196 -8.70 -6.38 -9.26
CA ALA A 196 -10.04 -6.96 -9.35
C ALA A 196 -11.10 -5.85 -9.21
N GLY A 197 -11.98 -5.71 -10.20
CA GLY A 197 -13.09 -4.76 -10.20
C GLY A 197 -14.43 -5.43 -9.87
N TYR A 198 -15.27 -4.73 -9.12
CA TYR A 198 -16.60 -5.19 -8.70
C TYR A 198 -17.63 -4.08 -8.89
N ARG A 199 -18.78 -4.38 -9.48
CA ARG A 199 -19.90 -3.43 -9.49
C ARG A 199 -20.60 -3.42 -8.14
N VAL A 200 -21.05 -2.24 -7.73
CA VAL A 200 -21.94 -2.11 -6.58
C VAL A 200 -23.34 -2.45 -7.06
N ASP A 201 -23.92 -3.53 -6.52
CA ASP A 201 -25.32 -3.84 -6.78
C ASP A 201 -26.16 -2.79 -6.05
N GLU A 202 -26.93 -2.01 -6.80
CA GLU A 202 -28.03 -1.24 -6.21
C GLU A 202 -28.96 -2.27 -5.56
N GLU A 203 -29.12 -2.16 -4.24
CA GLU A 203 -30.07 -2.98 -3.51
C GLU A 203 -31.43 -2.79 -4.20
N GLU A 204 -31.92 -3.81 -4.90
CA GLU A 204 -33.27 -3.79 -5.49
C GLU A 204 -34.18 -3.31 -4.35
N PRO A 205 -34.85 -2.15 -4.50
CA PRO A 205 -35.67 -1.61 -3.43
C PRO A 205 -36.66 -2.72 -3.11
N ARG A 206 -36.54 -3.29 -1.90
CA ARG A 206 -37.40 -4.39 -1.44
C ARG A 206 -38.81 -3.98 -1.81
N ARG A 207 -39.37 -4.58 -2.86
CA ARG A 207 -40.76 -4.36 -3.25
C ARG A 207 -41.51 -4.77 -2.00
N ALA A 208 -42.02 -3.77 -1.27
CA ALA A 208 -42.85 -4.00 -0.12
C ALA A 208 -43.94 -4.95 -0.63
N ALA A 209 -43.96 -6.16 -0.08
CA ALA A 209 -45.03 -7.11 -0.33
C ALA A 209 -46.30 -6.43 0.17
N ALA A 210 -47.02 -5.79 -0.74
CA ALA A 210 -48.42 -5.49 -0.58
C ALA A 210 -49.14 -6.83 -0.78
N GLY A 211 -49.49 -7.45 0.34
CA GLY A 211 -50.24 -8.70 0.43
C GLY A 211 -50.67 -8.92 1.87
#